data_AF-A0A9K3KNX6-F1
#
_entry.id   AF-A0A9K3KNX6-F1
#
_cell.length_a   1.000
_cell.length_b   1.000
_cell.length_c   1.000
_cell.angle_alpha   90.00
_cell.angle_beta   90.00
_cell.angle_gamma   90.00
#
_symmetry.space_group_name_H-M   'P 1'
#
loop_
_entity.id
_entity.type
_entity.pdbx_description
1 polymer ?
#
loop_
_entity_poly.entity_id
_entity_poly.type
_entity_poly.pdbx_seq_one_letter_code
_entity_poly.pdbx_strand_id
1 'polypeptide(L)'
;MPQRWHYFMPTHYQFDLDEDDNGDISLKWHSKHRPKSEEKMERAMMWIGRQIRRLRRIKNIDWNFGFEDKDHGMTKYEWDTIWEFVDANIAALTKAHESLSAKLLDEEQIQEQTCVAYESGGFDLLEKTQSAYQLVKFKEKQSTNDVCMNLDKIIQICANYRPHYHEYITHGAGRFVEDVRRIIFIGGGDSMLLHEALKYPNMELVVGLELDQTVTRKCFKYFNTLPHFDDERVEWWFGDATKSLLLLPEDYWGSFDLVLVDLSETVMSLSVTDELDVFDALSLLLNPKHGVLVKNEVYLEKLSEVFDYTMELYYDSPVICSQTVALGSNSVNFFHAPTYNHGLQNFLYDDMHSPDTHLDLMHDFRRNIVPREKCQDNKEEEISNEQARSAGIMEIVNAEKIGVNIDKGVLAVLTTVVEKGGFTLLGDPFFEDAFGFLLMKEGYIAVRLWPRRKYIGLDINLWGRTYEIKNLKTAIVKALESEKMYSYKVVVGGMFGSNTWKEDLKIIGPKMKQLRNCEEDIVLTGSLDWKFASSVSAEEIIPVTMTDTVVAIVFCALRVQSAQYLMASRQRKR
;
A
#
# COMPACT_ATOMS: atom_id res chain seq x y z
N MET A 1 -26.86 20.63 12.36
CA MET A 1 -25.47 20.32 12.78
C MET A 1 -24.60 21.43 12.24
N PRO A 2 -23.54 21.83 12.97
CA PRO A 2 -22.62 22.85 12.49
C PRO A 2 -22.03 22.46 11.14
N GLN A 3 -22.01 23.41 10.19
CA GLN A 3 -21.27 23.23 8.95
C GLN A 3 -19.81 23.61 9.19
N ARG A 4 -18.89 22.64 9.05
CA ARG A 4 -17.45 22.87 9.20
C ARG A 4 -16.84 23.37 7.90
N TRP A 5 -16.11 24.47 7.98
CA TRP A 5 -15.42 25.10 6.86
C TRP A 5 -13.91 25.07 7.08
N HIS A 6 -13.19 24.58 6.07
CA HIS A 6 -11.72 24.47 6.10
C HIS A 6 -11.11 25.17 4.88
N TYR A 7 -10.17 26.09 5.11
CA TYR A 7 -9.52 26.86 4.06
C TYR A 7 -7.99 26.79 4.17
N PHE A 8 -7.36 26.25 3.12
CA PHE A 8 -5.90 26.15 2.99
C PHE A 8 -5.35 27.24 2.08
N MET A 9 -4.18 27.76 2.44
CA MET A 9 -3.36 28.76 1.73
C MET A 9 -3.82 30.23 1.86
N PRO A 10 -2.97 31.15 2.36
CA PRO A 10 -1.59 30.98 2.84
C PRO A 10 -1.46 30.55 4.31
N THR A 11 -2.58 30.24 4.96
CA THR A 11 -2.71 30.02 6.41
C THR A 11 -3.95 29.16 6.64
N HIS A 12 -3.82 28.08 7.39
CA HIS A 12 -4.89 27.12 7.67
C HIS A 12 -5.95 27.75 8.58
N TYR A 13 -7.19 27.86 8.08
CA TYR A 13 -8.32 28.42 8.81
C TYR A 13 -9.45 27.41 8.89
N GLN A 14 -9.93 27.13 10.11
CA GLN A 14 -11.06 26.23 10.34
C GLN A 14 -12.05 26.84 11.31
N PHE A 15 -13.33 26.79 10.95
CA PHE A 15 -14.43 27.26 11.78
C PHE A 15 -15.73 26.52 11.45
N ASP A 16 -16.60 26.41 12.44
CA ASP A 16 -17.92 25.83 12.34
C ASP A 16 -18.96 26.95 12.26
N LEU A 17 -19.97 26.78 11.40
CA LEU A 17 -21.15 27.64 11.34
C LEU A 17 -22.35 26.90 11.91
N ASP A 18 -22.95 27.46 12.95
CA ASP A 18 -24.21 26.98 13.52
C ASP A 18 -25.32 27.95 13.14
N GLU A 19 -26.35 27.43 12.48
CA GLU A 19 -27.60 28.15 12.22
C GLU A 19 -28.60 27.77 13.31
N ASP A 20 -29.13 28.76 14.01
CA ASP A 20 -30.18 28.55 15.00
C ASP A 20 -31.57 28.41 14.34
N ASP A 21 -32.60 28.10 15.13
CA ASP A 21 -33.97 27.92 14.64
C ASP A 21 -34.58 29.19 14.01
N ASN A 22 -33.95 30.36 14.21
CA ASN A 22 -34.35 31.65 13.62
C ASN A 22 -33.60 31.98 12.32
N GLY A 23 -32.67 31.12 11.90
CA GLY A 23 -31.80 31.34 10.74
C GLY A 23 -30.58 32.23 11.03
N ASP A 24 -30.29 32.51 12.30
CA ASP A 24 -29.11 33.29 12.68
C ASP A 24 -27.87 32.39 12.66
N ILE A 25 -26.93 32.74 11.77
CA ILE A 25 -25.67 32.03 11.62
C ILE A 25 -24.63 32.57 12.61
N SER A 26 -24.21 31.72 13.54
CA SER A 26 -23.10 31.93 14.46
C SER A 26 -21.84 31.21 13.98
N LEU A 27 -20.66 31.73 14.35
CA LEU A 27 -19.38 31.17 13.95
C LEU A 27 -18.54 30.79 15.17
N LYS A 28 -18.03 29.57 15.18
CA LYS A 28 -17.11 29.04 16.19
C LYS A 28 -15.78 28.67 15.53
N TRP A 29 -14.71 29.39 15.85
CA TRP A 29 -13.38 29.04 15.35
C TRP A 29 -12.83 27.78 16.01
N HIS A 30 -12.12 26.97 15.23
CA HIS A 30 -11.28 25.91 15.78
C HIS A 30 -10.09 26.53 16.54
N SER A 31 -9.81 26.03 17.75
CA SER A 31 -8.83 26.63 18.67
C SER A 31 -7.39 26.67 18.11
N LYS A 32 -7.04 25.68 17.27
CA LYS A 32 -5.73 25.60 16.60
C LYS A 32 -5.63 26.48 15.34
N HIS A 33 -6.74 26.66 14.61
CA HIS A 33 -6.75 27.29 13.28
C HIS A 33 -7.35 28.70 13.26
N ARG A 34 -7.69 29.28 14.43
CA ARG A 34 -7.99 30.70 14.55
C ARG A 34 -6.68 31.52 14.46
N PRO A 35 -6.60 32.58 13.64
CA PRO A 35 -5.46 33.49 13.68
C PRO A 35 -5.38 34.19 15.04
N LYS A 36 -4.21 34.14 15.70
CA LYS A 36 -4.02 34.56 17.10
C LYS A 36 -3.31 35.90 17.29
N SER A 37 -2.39 36.27 16.39
CA SER A 37 -1.66 37.55 16.46
C SER A 37 -2.31 38.61 15.56
N GLU A 38 -2.21 39.89 15.92
CA GLU A 38 -2.73 41.02 15.12
C GLU A 38 -2.31 40.95 13.65
N GLU A 39 -1.01 40.73 13.36
CA GLU A 39 -0.50 40.58 11.98
C GLU A 39 -1.12 39.38 11.23
N LYS A 40 -1.40 38.27 11.93
CA LYS A 40 -2.05 37.09 11.33
C LYS A 40 -3.54 37.34 11.12
N MET A 41 -4.20 38.05 12.04
CA MET A 41 -5.61 38.46 11.90
C MET A 41 -5.80 39.44 10.73
N GLU A 42 -4.92 40.44 10.58
CA GLU A 42 -4.96 41.36 9.44
C GLU A 42 -4.74 40.65 8.10
N ARG A 43 -3.75 39.74 8.03
CA ARG A 43 -3.52 38.90 6.85
C ARG A 43 -4.72 38.00 6.54
N ALA A 44 -5.32 37.39 7.56
CA ALA A 44 -6.53 36.58 7.43
C ALA A 44 -7.68 37.39 6.85
N MET A 45 -7.99 38.53 7.46
CA MET A 45 -9.06 39.42 7.00
C MET A 45 -8.84 39.88 5.56
N MET A 46 -7.59 40.25 5.21
CA MET A 46 -7.25 40.66 3.86
C MET A 46 -7.45 39.53 2.85
N TRP A 47 -7.02 38.32 3.17
CA TRP A 47 -7.18 37.14 2.32
C TRP A 47 -8.66 36.76 2.18
N ILE A 48 -9.39 36.63 3.31
CA ILE A 48 -10.82 36.31 3.34
C ILE A 48 -11.61 37.33 2.50
N GLY A 49 -11.35 38.62 2.70
CA GLY A 49 -11.98 39.69 1.91
C GLY A 49 -11.66 39.60 0.42
N ARG A 50 -10.46 39.16 0.03
CA ARG A 50 -10.12 38.88 -1.39
C ARG A 50 -10.90 37.69 -1.93
N GLN A 51 -11.07 36.62 -1.16
CA GLN A 51 -11.85 35.44 -1.56
C GLN A 51 -13.32 35.77 -1.74
N ILE A 52 -13.95 36.50 -0.82
CA ILE A 52 -15.33 36.99 -0.96
C ILE A 52 -15.49 37.79 -2.26
N ARG A 53 -14.55 38.72 -2.53
CA ARG A 53 -14.54 39.49 -3.78
C ARG A 53 -14.30 38.63 -5.03
N ARG A 54 -13.56 37.53 -4.91
CA ARG A 54 -13.34 36.57 -6.02
C ARG A 54 -14.61 35.81 -6.31
N LEU A 55 -15.24 35.22 -5.30
CA LEU A 55 -16.47 34.44 -5.44
C LEU A 55 -17.64 35.29 -5.95
N ARG A 56 -17.82 36.51 -5.42
CA ARG A 56 -18.82 37.46 -5.94
C ARG A 56 -18.56 37.85 -7.40
N ARG A 57 -17.30 37.91 -7.83
CA ARG A 57 -16.95 38.15 -9.24
C ARG A 57 -17.30 36.94 -10.10
N ILE A 58 -16.96 35.72 -9.67
CA ILE A 58 -17.28 34.46 -10.37
C ILE A 58 -18.80 34.37 -10.64
N LYS A 59 -19.64 34.72 -9.66
CA LYS A 59 -21.11 34.76 -9.82
C LYS A 59 -21.60 35.75 -10.88
N ASN A 60 -20.84 36.82 -11.11
CA ASN A 60 -21.19 37.91 -12.02
C ASN A 60 -20.45 37.84 -13.37
N ILE A 61 -19.67 36.79 -13.61
CA ILE A 61 -19.10 36.53 -14.94
C ILE A 61 -20.26 36.13 -15.86
N ASP A 62 -20.30 36.73 -17.05
CA ASP A 62 -21.18 36.26 -18.11
C ASP A 62 -20.60 34.97 -18.68
N TRP A 63 -21.13 33.85 -18.20
CA TRP A 63 -20.73 32.51 -18.56
C TRP A 63 -21.33 32.16 -19.92
N ASN A 64 -20.78 32.76 -20.98
CA ASN A 64 -21.24 32.59 -22.35
C ASN A 64 -20.78 31.24 -22.91
N PHE A 65 -21.43 30.18 -22.44
CA PHE A 65 -21.18 28.81 -22.84
C PHE A 65 -22.05 28.51 -24.06
N GLY A 66 -21.44 28.55 -25.25
CA GLY A 66 -22.09 28.22 -26.54
C GLY A 66 -22.45 26.74 -26.71
N PHE A 67 -23.03 26.12 -25.68
CA PHE A 67 -23.48 24.73 -25.68
C PHE A 67 -25.00 24.71 -25.81
N GLU A 68 -25.50 24.97 -27.02
CA GLU A 68 -26.88 24.65 -27.41
C GLU A 68 -27.05 23.17 -27.82
N ASP A 69 -25.97 22.37 -27.80
CA ASP A 69 -26.05 20.93 -28.07
C ASP A 69 -26.48 20.17 -26.81
N LYS A 70 -27.62 19.50 -26.93
CA LYS A 70 -28.37 18.85 -25.83
C LYS A 70 -27.69 17.64 -25.21
N ASP A 71 -26.55 17.22 -25.71
CA ASP A 71 -25.91 15.98 -25.27
C ASP A 71 -24.78 16.19 -24.26
N HIS A 72 -24.19 17.40 -24.14
CA HIS A 72 -22.98 17.65 -23.32
C HIS A 72 -23.05 18.92 -22.43
N GLY A 73 -24.24 19.49 -22.22
CA GLY A 73 -24.42 20.70 -21.40
C GLY A 73 -24.71 20.39 -19.92
N MET A 74 -24.09 21.14 -19.00
CA MET A 74 -24.41 21.08 -17.57
C MET A 74 -25.85 21.55 -17.33
N THR A 75 -26.63 20.75 -16.61
CA THR A 75 -28.06 20.99 -16.38
C THR A 75 -28.29 22.23 -15.52
N LYS A 76 -29.50 22.79 -15.60
CA LYS A 76 -29.90 23.90 -14.72
C LYS A 76 -29.77 23.54 -13.23
N TYR A 77 -30.10 22.29 -12.87
CA TYR A 77 -29.98 21.81 -11.49
C TYR A 77 -28.53 21.79 -11.01
N GLU A 78 -27.59 21.32 -11.83
CA GLU A 78 -26.16 21.35 -11.52
C GLU A 78 -25.63 22.78 -11.41
N TRP A 79 -26.08 23.69 -12.29
CA TRP A 79 -25.78 25.12 -12.19
C TRP A 79 -26.30 25.74 -10.89
N ASP A 80 -27.57 25.49 -10.55
CA ASP A 80 -28.19 25.99 -9.32
C ASP A 80 -27.43 25.47 -8.09
N THR A 81 -27.03 24.19 -8.09
CA THR A 81 -26.22 23.57 -7.02
C THR A 81 -24.85 24.23 -6.87
N ILE A 82 -24.16 24.52 -7.98
CA ILE A 82 -22.86 25.25 -7.95
C ILE A 82 -23.04 26.64 -7.35
N TRP A 83 -24.11 27.35 -7.73
CA TRP A 83 -24.36 28.70 -7.22
C TRP A 83 -24.76 28.72 -5.75
N GLU A 84 -25.54 27.75 -5.29
CA GLU A 84 -25.82 27.54 -3.86
C GLU A 84 -24.52 27.29 -3.07
N PHE A 85 -23.61 26.47 -3.58
CA PHE A 85 -22.30 26.25 -2.95
C PHE A 85 -21.44 27.52 -2.90
N VAL A 86 -21.43 28.31 -3.98
CA VAL A 86 -20.72 29.61 -4.01
C VAL A 86 -21.31 30.60 -3.01
N ASP A 87 -22.64 30.65 -2.88
CA ASP A 87 -23.32 31.52 -1.93
C ASP A 87 -23.06 31.09 -0.48
N ALA A 88 -23.06 29.79 -0.19
CA ALA A 88 -22.68 29.25 1.11
C ALA A 88 -21.23 29.62 1.47
N ASN A 89 -20.28 29.52 0.53
CA ASN A 89 -18.90 29.96 0.73
C ASN A 89 -18.80 31.47 1.02
N ILE A 90 -19.56 32.29 0.30
CA ILE A 90 -19.59 33.74 0.54
C ILE A 90 -20.13 34.04 1.94
N ALA A 91 -21.20 33.36 2.37
CA ALA A 91 -21.78 33.53 3.70
C ALA A 91 -20.78 33.12 4.80
N ALA A 92 -20.16 31.96 4.66
CA ALA A 92 -19.16 31.43 5.59
C ALA A 92 -17.96 32.36 5.76
N LEU A 93 -17.34 32.76 4.66
CA LEU A 93 -16.22 33.68 4.66
C LEU A 93 -16.60 35.06 5.20
N THR A 94 -17.83 35.53 4.94
CA THR A 94 -18.31 36.81 5.48
C THR A 94 -18.41 36.76 7.01
N LYS A 95 -18.97 35.69 7.58
CA LYS A 95 -19.02 35.49 9.03
C LYS A 95 -17.62 35.37 9.64
N ALA A 96 -16.70 34.66 8.97
CA ALA A 96 -15.31 34.57 9.40
C ALA A 96 -14.66 35.96 9.43
N HIS A 97 -14.84 36.76 8.38
CA HIS A 97 -14.33 38.13 8.31
C HIS A 97 -14.89 39.03 9.42
N GLU A 98 -16.21 38.97 9.67
CA GLU A 98 -16.87 39.73 10.74
C GLU A 98 -16.35 39.34 12.12
N SER A 99 -16.19 38.05 12.39
CA SER A 99 -15.72 37.56 13.69
C SER A 99 -14.29 38.01 14.04
N LEU A 100 -13.41 38.16 13.03
CA LEU A 100 -12.05 38.66 13.21
C LEU A 100 -12.02 40.18 13.43
N SER A 101 -13.00 40.91 12.90
CA SER A 101 -13.12 42.35 13.12
C SER A 101 -13.64 42.72 14.52
N ALA A 102 -14.24 41.77 15.25
CA ALA A 102 -15.02 42.06 16.45
C ALA A 102 -14.32 41.81 17.81
N LYS A 103 -13.16 41.12 17.86
CA LYS A 103 -12.49 40.78 19.13
C LYS A 103 -10.96 40.72 19.01
N LEU A 104 -10.28 41.71 19.60
CA LEU A 104 -8.94 41.57 20.18
C LEU A 104 -9.11 41.11 21.65
N LEU A 105 -8.15 40.34 22.20
CA LEU A 105 -8.08 39.65 23.51
C LEU A 105 -8.46 38.15 23.45
N ASP A 106 -7.74 37.18 24.02
CA ASP A 106 -6.63 37.15 24.99
C ASP A 106 -5.47 36.26 24.46
N GLU A 107 -4.23 36.60 24.84
CA GLU A 107 -3.04 35.78 24.59
C GLU A 107 -2.98 34.60 25.57
N GLU A 108 -3.35 33.42 25.10
CA GLU A 108 -2.93 32.16 25.74
C GLU A 108 -1.64 31.69 25.07
N GLN A 109 -0.54 31.62 25.84
CA GLN A 109 0.74 31.11 25.37
C GLN A 109 0.61 29.64 24.98
N ILE A 110 0.60 29.38 23.68
CA ILE A 110 0.78 28.04 23.12
C ILE A 110 2.07 28.06 22.31
N GLN A 111 2.93 27.12 22.65
CA GLN A 111 4.21 26.83 22.01
C GLN A 111 3.99 26.68 20.50
N GLU A 112 4.57 27.59 19.69
CA GLU A 112 4.55 27.47 18.24
C GLU A 112 5.20 26.13 17.86
N GLN A 113 4.43 25.22 17.27
CA GLN A 113 4.99 24.15 16.45
C GLN A 113 5.53 24.81 15.18
N THR A 114 6.76 25.32 15.28
CA THR A 114 7.51 25.72 14.10
C THR A 114 7.82 24.46 13.31
N CYS A 115 7.11 24.25 12.20
CA CYS A 115 7.52 23.29 11.19
C CYS A 115 8.88 23.73 10.67
N VAL A 116 9.92 22.97 10.99
CA VAL A 116 11.24 23.19 10.41
C VAL A 116 11.20 22.46 9.07
N ALA A 117 10.86 23.19 8.00
CA ALA A 117 10.97 22.67 6.65
C ALA A 117 12.31 21.96 6.51
N TYR A 118 12.34 20.75 5.92
CA TYR A 118 13.57 19.98 5.73
C TYR A 118 14.63 20.87 5.06
N GLU A 119 15.49 21.48 5.87
CA GLU A 119 16.62 22.24 5.36
C GLU A 119 17.57 21.18 4.82
N SER A 120 17.82 21.23 3.53
CA SER A 120 18.73 20.32 2.81
C SER A 120 20.20 20.44 3.27
N GLY A 121 20.47 21.19 4.35
CA GLY A 121 21.78 21.38 4.98
C GLY A 121 21.93 20.60 6.29
N GLY A 122 23.17 20.19 6.59
CA GLY A 122 23.52 19.57 7.88
C GLY A 122 23.28 18.07 7.99
N PHE A 123 22.89 17.40 6.89
CA PHE A 123 22.80 15.94 6.83
C PHE A 123 24.01 15.35 6.09
N ASP A 124 24.80 14.56 6.80
CA ASP A 124 25.94 13.83 6.25
C ASP A 124 25.49 12.47 5.69
N LEU A 125 26.10 12.04 4.59
CA LEU A 125 25.79 10.74 4.00
C LEU A 125 26.34 9.60 4.89
N LEU A 126 25.47 8.72 5.38
CA LEU A 126 25.86 7.50 6.09
C LEU A 126 26.16 6.36 5.12
N GLU A 127 25.22 6.10 4.21
CA GLU A 127 25.37 5.03 3.22
C GLU A 127 24.59 5.34 1.96
N LYS A 128 25.12 4.85 0.85
CA LYS A 128 24.51 4.88 -0.47
C LYS A 128 24.60 3.47 -1.05
N THR A 129 23.46 2.91 -1.45
CA THR A 129 23.38 1.60 -2.09
C THR A 129 22.52 1.71 -3.33
N GLN A 130 23.02 1.24 -4.48
CA GLN A 130 22.20 1.04 -5.67
C GLN A 130 21.59 -0.36 -5.55
N SER A 131 20.27 -0.47 -5.41
CA SER A 131 19.56 -1.74 -5.48
C SER A 131 19.23 -2.08 -6.95
N ALA A 132 18.55 -3.21 -7.14
CA ALA A 132 18.03 -3.58 -8.45
C ALA A 132 16.95 -2.61 -8.97
N TYR A 133 16.34 -1.81 -8.10
CA TYR A 133 15.16 -1.00 -8.43
C TYR A 133 15.44 0.50 -8.31
N GLN A 134 16.23 0.91 -7.33
CA GLN A 134 16.35 2.31 -6.95
C GLN A 134 17.62 2.60 -6.15
N LEU A 135 17.94 3.88 -6.01
CA LEU A 135 19.06 4.32 -5.21
C LEU A 135 18.63 4.59 -3.76
N VAL A 136 19.09 3.76 -2.84
CA VAL A 136 18.80 3.90 -1.41
C VAL A 136 19.91 4.70 -0.73
N LYS A 137 19.55 5.79 -0.04
CA LYS A 137 20.50 6.61 0.74
C LYS A 137 20.00 6.78 2.16
N PHE A 138 20.93 6.64 3.11
CA PHE A 138 20.74 7.06 4.49
C PHE A 138 21.64 8.25 4.78
N LYS A 139 21.09 9.27 5.43
CA LYS A 139 21.82 10.45 5.85
C LYS A 139 21.54 10.73 7.32
N GLU A 140 22.49 11.33 8.02
CA GLU A 140 22.35 11.67 9.43
C GLU A 140 22.63 13.14 9.68
N LYS A 141 21.80 13.76 10.50
CA LYS A 141 22.08 15.06 11.08
C LYS A 141 22.78 14.88 12.41
N GLN A 142 24.09 15.08 12.44
CA GLN A 142 24.92 14.83 13.63
C GLN A 142 24.46 15.61 14.87
N SER A 143 23.90 16.81 14.70
CA SER A 143 23.45 17.64 15.83
C SER A 143 22.22 17.07 16.55
N THR A 144 21.41 16.25 15.89
CA THR A 144 20.19 15.66 16.45
C THR A 144 20.23 14.13 16.47
N ASN A 145 21.28 13.52 15.91
CA ASN A 145 21.38 12.07 15.68
C ASN A 145 20.14 11.53 14.91
N ASP A 146 19.58 12.37 14.04
CA ASP A 146 18.39 12.04 13.26
C ASP A 146 18.81 11.46 11.93
N VAL A 147 18.32 10.28 11.63
CA VAL A 147 18.64 9.55 10.40
C VAL A 147 17.45 9.66 9.46
N CYS A 148 17.72 9.98 8.20
CA CYS A 148 16.73 10.08 7.14
C CYS A 148 17.05 9.10 6.00
N MET A 149 16.00 8.53 5.42
CA MET A 149 16.09 7.70 4.23
C MET A 149 15.58 8.48 3.02
N ASN A 150 16.37 8.43 1.94
CA ASN A 150 15.95 8.85 0.63
C ASN A 150 15.95 7.65 -0.31
N LEU A 151 14.89 7.56 -1.11
CA LEU A 151 14.83 6.72 -2.30
C LEU A 151 14.98 7.63 -3.52
N ASP A 152 16.00 7.34 -4.32
CA ASP A 152 16.52 8.18 -5.39
C ASP A 152 16.89 9.59 -4.93
N LYS A 153 15.97 10.53 -5.14
CA LYS A 153 16.09 11.95 -4.82
C LYS A 153 15.02 12.40 -3.82
N ILE A 154 14.06 11.53 -3.48
CA ILE A 154 12.91 11.86 -2.65
C ILE A 154 13.18 11.36 -1.23
N ILE A 155 13.04 12.27 -0.26
CA ILE A 155 13.01 11.89 1.15
C ILE A 155 11.76 11.07 1.42
N GLN A 156 11.92 9.90 2.01
CA GLN A 156 10.79 9.06 2.41
C GLN A 156 10.43 9.35 3.86
N ILE A 157 11.40 9.17 4.76
CA ILE A 157 11.14 9.27 6.20
C ILE A 157 12.42 9.59 6.98
N CYS A 158 12.29 10.26 8.14
CA CYS A 158 13.35 10.37 9.15
C CYS A 158 12.91 9.76 10.49
N ALA A 159 13.88 9.28 11.26
CA ALA A 159 13.68 8.51 12.47
C ALA A 159 12.87 9.26 13.54
N ASN A 160 13.06 10.57 13.69
CA ASN A 160 12.45 11.39 14.74
C ASN A 160 10.95 11.69 14.56
N TYR A 161 10.40 11.60 13.34
CA TYR A 161 9.00 11.93 13.07
C TYR A 161 8.18 10.76 12.53
N ARG A 162 8.77 9.56 12.36
CA ARG A 162 8.07 8.35 11.85
C ARG A 162 6.65 8.13 12.36
N PRO A 163 6.35 8.29 13.67
CA PRO A 163 5.01 7.99 14.15
C PRO A 163 3.96 8.98 13.61
N HIS A 164 4.34 10.24 13.32
CA HIS A 164 3.44 11.23 12.71
C HIS A 164 2.96 10.84 11.30
N TYR A 165 3.57 9.87 10.65
CA TYR A 165 3.11 9.36 9.37
C TYR A 165 2.37 8.03 9.55
N HIS A 166 3.04 7.06 10.19
CA HIS A 166 2.54 5.69 10.29
C HIS A 166 1.34 5.53 11.22
N GLU A 167 1.23 6.32 12.30
CA GLU A 167 0.07 6.25 13.19
C GLU A 167 -1.18 6.81 12.51
N TYR A 168 -1.07 7.93 11.78
CA TYR A 168 -2.20 8.54 11.07
C TYR A 168 -2.73 7.63 9.96
N ILE A 169 -1.84 7.10 9.11
CA ILE A 169 -2.26 6.22 8.01
C ILE A 169 -2.88 4.91 8.52
N THR A 170 -2.38 4.36 9.63
CA THR A 170 -2.83 3.06 10.15
C THR A 170 -4.04 3.20 11.07
N HIS A 171 -3.97 4.08 12.08
CA HIS A 171 -4.97 4.21 13.13
C HIS A 171 -6.03 5.28 12.82
N GLY A 172 -5.67 6.31 12.05
CA GLY A 172 -6.63 7.29 11.55
C GLY A 172 -7.68 6.68 10.61
N ALA A 173 -7.32 5.63 9.89
CA ALA A 173 -8.26 4.79 9.14
C ALA A 173 -8.83 3.65 9.99
N GLY A 174 -7.99 2.98 10.79
CA GLY A 174 -8.40 1.87 11.64
C GLY A 174 -9.54 2.22 12.60
N ARG A 175 -9.65 3.47 13.06
CA ARG A 175 -10.75 3.93 13.93
C ARG A 175 -12.15 3.74 13.33
N PHE A 176 -12.29 3.58 12.01
CA PHE A 176 -13.59 3.35 11.38
C PHE A 176 -13.95 1.86 11.27
N VAL A 177 -13.06 0.98 11.72
CA VAL A 177 -13.22 -0.47 11.73
C VAL A 177 -13.33 -0.91 13.19
N GLU A 178 -14.44 -1.57 13.55
CA GLU A 178 -14.69 -2.00 14.93
C GLU A 178 -13.60 -2.95 15.45
N ASP A 179 -13.25 -3.95 14.64
CA ASP A 179 -12.30 -4.99 15.01
C ASP A 179 -11.32 -5.23 13.85
N VAL A 180 -10.10 -4.73 13.98
CA VAL A 180 -9.05 -4.83 12.96
C VAL A 180 -8.28 -6.13 13.13
N ARG A 181 -8.45 -7.06 12.18
CA ARG A 181 -7.90 -8.42 12.22
C ARG A 181 -6.97 -8.71 11.05
N ARG A 182 -7.24 -8.14 9.88
CA ARG A 182 -6.50 -8.43 8.64
C ARG A 182 -6.09 -7.14 7.97
N ILE A 183 -4.78 -6.94 7.83
CA ILE A 183 -4.19 -5.78 7.14
C ILE A 183 -3.31 -6.27 5.99
N ILE A 184 -3.44 -5.61 4.84
CA ILE A 184 -2.44 -5.72 3.78
C ILE A 184 -1.89 -4.34 3.48
N PHE A 185 -0.57 -4.23 3.34
CA PHE A 185 0.08 -3.00 2.93
C PHE A 185 0.98 -3.24 1.73
N ILE A 186 1.11 -2.21 0.90
CA ILE A 186 1.92 -2.22 -0.32
C ILE A 186 2.89 -1.05 -0.24
N GLY A 187 4.18 -1.34 -0.46
CA GLY A 187 5.27 -0.48 -0.01
C GLY A 187 5.59 -0.76 1.46
N GLY A 188 5.83 0.28 2.26
CA GLY A 188 6.09 0.11 3.69
C GLY A 188 7.41 -0.60 3.99
N GLY A 189 8.39 -0.53 3.08
CA GLY A 189 9.68 -1.20 3.20
C GLY A 189 10.46 -0.84 4.48
N ASP A 190 10.14 0.26 5.15
CA ASP A 190 10.74 0.62 6.44
C ASP A 190 10.20 -0.19 7.64
N SER A 191 9.18 -1.03 7.41
CA SER A 191 8.49 -1.89 8.38
C SER A 191 7.70 -1.17 9.46
N MET A 192 7.43 0.13 9.31
CA MET A 192 6.68 0.88 10.31
C MET A 192 5.16 0.71 10.18
N LEU A 193 4.61 0.53 8.97
CA LEU A 193 3.22 0.09 8.82
C LEU A 193 2.97 -1.26 9.50
N LEU A 194 3.91 -2.19 9.35
CA LEU A 194 3.88 -3.47 10.07
C LEU A 194 3.92 -3.26 11.58
N HIS A 195 4.82 -2.39 12.06
CA HIS A 195 4.93 -2.08 13.48
C HIS A 195 3.61 -1.56 14.07
N GLU A 196 2.94 -0.63 13.39
CA GLU A 196 1.64 -0.09 13.82
C GLU A 196 0.52 -1.14 13.70
N ALA A 197 0.50 -1.93 12.63
CA ALA A 197 -0.47 -3.02 12.43
C ALA A 197 -0.44 -4.04 13.57
N LEU A 198 0.75 -4.45 14.03
CA LEU A 198 0.89 -5.45 15.08
C LEU A 198 0.47 -4.95 16.47
N LYS A 199 0.16 -3.66 16.64
CA LYS A 199 -0.37 -3.11 17.90
C LYS A 199 -1.83 -3.50 18.13
N TYR A 200 -2.61 -3.80 17.08
CA TYR A 200 -4.01 -4.20 17.24
C TYR A 200 -4.12 -5.54 17.99
N PRO A 201 -4.96 -5.63 19.03
CA PRO A 201 -4.99 -6.79 19.94
C PRO A 201 -5.49 -8.08 19.28
N ASN A 202 -6.40 -7.96 18.31
CA ASN A 202 -7.01 -9.09 17.61
C ASN A 202 -6.40 -9.34 16.23
N MET A 203 -5.17 -8.86 15.99
CA MET A 203 -4.51 -9.05 14.69
C MET A 203 -4.32 -10.53 14.37
N GLU A 204 -4.86 -10.97 13.22
CA GLU A 204 -4.81 -12.34 12.71
C GLU A 204 -3.82 -12.47 11.54
N LEU A 205 -3.75 -11.46 10.66
CA LEU A 205 -2.88 -11.47 9.49
C LEU A 205 -2.43 -10.06 9.08
N VAL A 206 -1.13 -9.88 8.88
CA VAL A 206 -0.53 -8.70 8.24
C VAL A 206 0.28 -9.14 7.03
N VAL A 207 -0.09 -8.68 5.84
CA VAL A 207 0.61 -8.97 4.59
C VAL A 207 1.35 -7.72 4.11
N GLY A 208 2.66 -7.83 3.87
CA GLY A 208 3.46 -6.75 3.31
C GLY A 208 3.94 -7.08 1.90
N LEU A 209 3.53 -6.29 0.91
CA LEU A 209 4.02 -6.37 -0.47
C LEU A 209 5.07 -5.28 -0.70
N GLU A 210 6.35 -5.65 -0.74
CA GLU A 210 7.46 -4.69 -0.91
C GLU A 210 8.33 -5.08 -2.10
N LEU A 211 8.62 -4.13 -2.98
CA LEU A 211 9.42 -4.41 -4.18
C LEU A 211 10.88 -4.71 -3.82
N ASP A 212 11.49 -3.87 -2.98
CA ASP A 212 12.92 -3.81 -2.76
C ASP A 212 13.31 -4.24 -1.34
N GLN A 213 13.63 -5.51 -1.19
CA GLN A 213 14.14 -6.07 0.07
C GLN A 213 15.39 -5.33 0.61
N THR A 214 16.14 -4.61 -0.24
CA THR A 214 17.26 -3.78 0.19
C THR A 214 16.79 -2.68 1.14
N VAL A 215 15.63 -2.06 0.86
CA VAL A 215 15.03 -1.02 1.71
C VAL A 215 14.78 -1.57 3.12
N THR A 216 14.09 -2.70 3.23
CA THR A 216 13.80 -3.36 4.53
C THR A 216 15.06 -3.72 5.30
N ARG A 217 16.05 -4.32 4.64
CA ARG A 217 17.32 -4.69 5.29
C ARG A 217 18.10 -3.47 5.78
N LYS A 218 18.10 -2.38 5.01
CA LYS A 218 18.79 -1.14 5.42
C LYS A 218 18.02 -0.40 6.51
N CYS A 219 16.69 -0.42 6.50
CA CYS A 219 15.87 0.14 7.58
C CYS A 219 16.09 -0.61 8.90
N PHE A 220 16.21 -1.95 8.89
CA PHE A 220 16.65 -2.68 10.08
C PHE A 220 18.01 -2.20 10.58
N LYS A 221 18.98 -1.99 9.69
CA LYS A 221 20.33 -1.51 10.07
C LYS A 221 20.33 -0.09 10.65
N TYR A 222 19.58 0.85 10.06
CA TYR A 222 19.70 2.27 10.36
C TYR A 222 18.58 2.83 11.24
N PHE A 223 17.39 2.24 11.16
CA PHE A 223 16.22 2.63 11.95
C PHE A 223 15.87 1.63 13.04
N ASN A 224 16.57 0.49 13.10
CA ASN A 224 16.32 -0.60 14.03
C ASN A 224 14.87 -1.14 13.94
N THR A 225 14.28 -1.10 12.75
CA THR A 225 12.93 -1.62 12.50
C THR A 225 12.95 -3.11 12.24
N LEU A 226 12.01 -3.84 12.84
CA LEU A 226 11.96 -5.29 12.73
C LEU A 226 10.93 -5.71 11.68
N PRO A 227 11.30 -6.55 10.71
CA PRO A 227 10.35 -7.08 9.73
C PRO A 227 9.49 -8.22 10.28
N HIS A 228 9.74 -8.69 11.52
CA HIS A 228 8.98 -9.75 12.19
C HIS A 228 8.77 -11.03 11.34
N PHE A 229 9.82 -11.47 10.63
CA PHE A 229 9.76 -12.72 9.84
C PHE A 229 9.49 -13.98 10.67
N ASP A 230 9.60 -13.89 12.00
CA ASP A 230 9.28 -14.93 12.98
C ASP A 230 7.84 -14.89 13.52
N ASP A 231 7.06 -13.86 13.23
CA ASP A 231 5.67 -13.76 13.67
C ASP A 231 4.75 -14.50 12.68
N GLU A 232 3.98 -15.46 13.18
CA GLU A 232 3.08 -16.28 12.35
C GLU A 232 1.93 -15.49 11.70
N ARG A 233 1.63 -14.31 12.23
CA ARG A 233 0.64 -13.38 11.69
C ARG A 233 1.20 -12.58 10.52
N VAL A 234 2.52 -12.61 10.27
CA VAL A 234 3.18 -11.73 9.30
C VAL A 234 3.58 -12.50 8.05
N GLU A 235 3.18 -11.99 6.89
CA GLU A 235 3.60 -12.51 5.59
C GLU A 235 4.21 -11.41 4.72
N TRP A 236 5.52 -11.47 4.52
CA TRP A 236 6.21 -10.62 3.56
C TRP A 236 6.27 -11.27 2.19
N TRP A 237 5.99 -10.48 1.16
CA TRP A 237 6.13 -10.83 -0.25
C TRP A 237 7.02 -9.78 -0.91
N PHE A 238 8.27 -10.17 -1.18
CA PHE A 238 9.22 -9.31 -1.86
C PHE A 238 9.13 -9.45 -3.37
N GLY A 239 8.81 -8.37 -4.08
CA GLY A 239 8.78 -8.33 -5.53
C GLY A 239 7.66 -7.45 -6.10
N ASP A 240 7.48 -7.54 -7.41
CA ASP A 240 6.52 -6.73 -8.16
C ASP A 240 5.08 -6.96 -7.65
N ALA A 241 4.39 -5.87 -7.28
CA ALA A 241 3.02 -5.91 -6.80
C ALA A 241 2.06 -6.53 -7.83
N THR A 242 2.25 -6.25 -9.13
CA THR A 242 1.39 -6.81 -10.20
C THR A 242 1.45 -8.34 -10.22
N LYS A 243 2.64 -8.91 -10.04
CA LYS A 243 2.85 -10.36 -9.96
C LYS A 243 2.39 -10.92 -8.62
N SER A 244 2.63 -10.19 -7.53
CA SER A 244 2.21 -10.59 -6.18
C SER A 244 0.70 -10.74 -6.11
N LEU A 245 -0.05 -9.75 -6.62
CA LEU A 245 -1.51 -9.76 -6.66
C LEU A 245 -2.06 -10.95 -7.46
N LEU A 246 -1.44 -11.32 -8.59
CA LEU A 246 -1.81 -12.53 -9.34
C LEU A 246 -1.59 -13.83 -8.57
N LEU A 247 -0.73 -13.83 -7.56
CA LEU A 247 -0.33 -15.01 -6.81
C LEU A 247 -1.02 -15.10 -5.44
N LEU A 248 -1.79 -14.08 -5.04
CA LEU A 248 -2.47 -14.10 -3.75
C LEU A 248 -3.51 -15.23 -3.69
N PRO A 249 -3.64 -15.91 -2.53
CA PRO A 249 -4.65 -16.94 -2.31
C PRO A 249 -6.09 -16.45 -2.50
N GLU A 250 -7.02 -17.35 -2.80
CA GLU A 250 -8.44 -17.04 -2.97
C GLU A 250 -9.07 -16.37 -1.73
N ASP A 251 -8.72 -16.88 -0.53
CA ASP A 251 -9.27 -16.42 0.75
C ASP A 251 -8.80 -15.02 1.16
N TYR A 252 -7.90 -14.41 0.38
CA TYR A 252 -7.42 -13.05 0.62
C TYR A 252 -8.38 -12.01 0.03
N TRP A 253 -9.05 -12.33 -1.07
CA TRP A 253 -9.99 -11.43 -1.75
C TRP A 253 -11.25 -11.22 -0.90
N GLY A 254 -11.63 -9.96 -0.69
CA GLY A 254 -12.76 -9.61 0.17
C GLY A 254 -12.55 -9.86 1.67
N SER A 255 -11.31 -10.01 2.14
CA SER A 255 -11.00 -10.43 3.52
C SER A 255 -10.29 -9.38 4.39
N PHE A 256 -9.76 -8.30 3.81
CA PHE A 256 -8.93 -7.34 4.54
C PHE A 256 -9.74 -6.19 5.11
N ASP A 257 -9.50 -5.87 6.37
CA ASP A 257 -10.16 -4.78 7.07
C ASP A 257 -9.53 -3.44 6.69
N LEU A 258 -8.20 -3.43 6.55
CA LEU A 258 -7.44 -2.28 6.06
C LEU A 258 -6.53 -2.69 4.90
N VAL A 259 -6.58 -1.90 3.82
CA VAL A 259 -5.62 -1.95 2.72
C VAL A 259 -4.83 -0.64 2.72
N LEU A 260 -3.56 -0.69 3.10
CA LEU A 260 -2.70 0.49 3.25
C LEU A 260 -1.78 0.64 2.03
N VAL A 261 -1.93 1.72 1.29
CA VAL A 261 -1.14 1.99 0.08
C VAL A 261 -0.12 3.08 0.39
N ASP A 262 1.14 2.65 0.51
CA ASP A 262 2.32 3.49 0.75
C ASP A 262 3.22 3.46 -0.48
N LEU A 263 2.67 3.99 -1.58
CA LEU A 263 3.29 4.00 -2.90
C LEU A 263 3.13 5.39 -3.54
N SER A 264 3.99 5.69 -4.51
CA SER A 264 3.73 6.78 -5.45
C SER A 264 2.63 6.42 -6.44
N GLU A 265 1.91 7.42 -6.97
CA GLU A 265 0.80 7.22 -7.91
C GLU A 265 1.14 6.35 -9.12
N THR A 266 2.39 6.40 -9.61
CA THR A 266 2.82 5.72 -10.86
C THR A 266 2.64 4.20 -10.81
N VAL A 267 2.68 3.59 -9.63
CA VAL A 267 2.56 2.13 -9.48
C VAL A 267 1.10 1.66 -9.54
N MET A 268 0.14 2.51 -9.17
CA MET A 268 -1.27 2.12 -9.04
C MET A 268 -1.95 1.84 -10.39
N SER A 269 -1.49 2.48 -11.46
CA SER A 269 -2.05 2.28 -12.82
C SER A 269 -1.40 1.12 -13.59
N LEU A 270 -0.55 0.31 -12.96
CA LEU A 270 0.07 -0.83 -13.62
C LEU A 270 -0.92 -1.99 -13.75
N SER A 271 -1.01 -2.59 -14.95
CA SER A 271 -1.95 -3.68 -15.23
C SER A 271 -1.58 -4.97 -14.51
N VAL A 272 -2.50 -5.45 -13.66
CA VAL A 272 -2.42 -6.75 -12.98
C VAL A 272 -2.95 -7.84 -13.92
N THR A 273 -4.16 -7.65 -14.45
CA THR A 273 -4.76 -8.46 -15.52
C THR A 273 -5.00 -7.59 -16.75
N ASP A 274 -5.65 -8.13 -17.78
CA ASP A 274 -6.05 -7.33 -18.95
C ASP A 274 -7.17 -6.32 -18.61
N GLU A 275 -7.84 -6.50 -17.47
CA GLU A 275 -9.03 -5.72 -17.07
C GLU A 275 -8.85 -4.99 -15.74
N LEU A 276 -7.84 -5.34 -14.94
CA LEU A 276 -7.59 -4.73 -13.62
C LEU A 276 -6.20 -4.09 -13.58
N ASP A 277 -6.13 -2.88 -13.04
CA ASP A 277 -4.88 -2.31 -12.55
C ASP A 277 -4.62 -2.68 -11.06
N VAL A 278 -3.51 -2.18 -10.52
CA VAL A 278 -3.15 -2.42 -9.11
C VAL A 278 -4.22 -1.83 -8.20
N PHE A 279 -4.71 -0.62 -8.45
CA PHE A 279 -5.71 0.01 -7.61
C PHE A 279 -7.02 -0.78 -7.58
N ASP A 280 -7.47 -1.27 -8.74
CA ASP A 280 -8.66 -2.12 -8.84
C ASP A 280 -8.49 -3.40 -8.02
N ALA A 281 -7.38 -4.11 -8.21
CA ALA A 281 -7.07 -5.32 -7.44
C ALA A 281 -7.01 -5.05 -5.93
N LEU A 282 -6.41 -3.93 -5.50
CA LEU A 282 -6.35 -3.57 -4.09
C LEU A 282 -7.74 -3.31 -3.49
N SER A 283 -8.66 -2.72 -4.25
CA SER A 283 -10.02 -2.51 -3.78
C SER A 283 -10.80 -3.82 -3.62
N LEU A 284 -10.50 -4.85 -4.42
CA LEU A 284 -11.12 -6.19 -4.33
C LEU A 284 -10.67 -6.99 -3.11
N LEU A 285 -9.56 -6.60 -2.46
CA LEU A 285 -9.09 -7.24 -1.23
C LEU A 285 -9.92 -6.82 0.00
N LEU A 286 -10.61 -5.68 -0.07
CA LEU A 286 -11.36 -5.13 1.05
C LEU A 286 -12.55 -5.98 1.46
N ASN A 287 -12.69 -6.17 2.77
CA ASN A 287 -13.90 -6.72 3.35
C ASN A 287 -15.11 -5.86 2.94
N PRO A 288 -16.13 -6.43 2.27
CA PRO A 288 -17.23 -5.64 1.73
C PRO A 288 -18.10 -4.98 2.81
N LYS A 289 -18.05 -5.47 4.06
CA LYS A 289 -18.90 -4.99 5.16
C LYS A 289 -18.34 -3.77 5.88
N HIS A 290 -17.02 -3.64 5.96
CA HIS A 290 -16.37 -2.59 6.77
C HIS A 290 -14.93 -2.25 6.34
N GLY A 291 -14.45 -2.80 5.22
CA GLY A 291 -13.09 -2.56 4.75
C GLY A 291 -12.85 -1.09 4.40
N VAL A 292 -11.66 -0.59 4.72
CA VAL A 292 -11.19 0.75 4.37
C VAL A 292 -9.86 0.66 3.62
N LEU A 293 -9.80 1.23 2.43
CA LEU A 293 -8.55 1.44 1.71
C LEU A 293 -8.01 2.83 2.01
N VAL A 294 -6.70 2.93 2.17
CA VAL A 294 -5.99 4.13 2.58
C VAL A 294 -4.85 4.41 1.61
N LYS A 295 -4.73 5.65 1.14
CA LYS A 295 -3.63 6.10 0.29
C LYS A 295 -2.95 7.31 0.91
N ASN A 296 -1.62 7.29 0.95
CA ASN A 296 -0.77 8.29 1.59
C ASN A 296 -0.58 9.62 0.83
N GLU A 297 -1.50 10.01 -0.06
CA GLU A 297 -1.42 11.23 -0.86
C GLU A 297 -2.85 11.74 -1.16
N VAL A 298 -2.96 12.92 -1.80
CA VAL A 298 -4.21 13.42 -2.36
C VAL A 298 -4.67 12.47 -3.46
N TYR A 299 -5.69 11.65 -3.18
CA TYR A 299 -6.19 10.64 -4.12
C TYR A 299 -7.72 10.52 -4.12
N LEU A 300 -8.40 11.53 -3.56
CA LEU A 300 -9.83 11.50 -3.31
C LEU A 300 -10.68 11.34 -4.59
N GLU A 301 -10.28 11.99 -5.67
CA GLU A 301 -11.00 11.95 -6.95
C GLU A 301 -11.04 10.52 -7.50
N LYS A 302 -9.88 9.88 -7.62
CA LYS A 302 -9.80 8.51 -8.12
C LYS A 302 -10.47 7.50 -7.19
N LEU A 303 -10.33 7.67 -5.88
CA LEU A 303 -11.07 6.85 -4.91
C LEU A 303 -12.59 6.99 -5.11
N SER A 304 -13.10 8.18 -5.40
CA SER A 304 -14.54 8.43 -5.53
C SER A 304 -15.17 7.80 -6.78
N GLU A 305 -14.34 7.40 -7.75
CA GLU A 305 -14.78 6.61 -8.90
C GLU A 305 -15.10 5.16 -8.52
N VAL A 306 -14.42 4.61 -7.51
CA VAL A 306 -14.48 3.18 -7.11
C VAL A 306 -15.23 2.95 -5.79
N PHE A 307 -15.26 3.93 -4.88
CA PHE A 307 -15.86 3.82 -3.56
C PHE A 307 -17.15 4.63 -3.40
N ASP A 308 -18.06 4.16 -2.53
CA ASP A 308 -19.33 4.85 -2.24
C ASP A 308 -19.10 6.05 -1.31
N TYR A 309 -18.13 5.90 -0.42
CA TYR A 309 -17.74 6.92 0.55
C TYR A 309 -16.24 7.11 0.46
N THR A 310 -15.82 8.35 0.31
CA THR A 310 -14.42 8.72 0.38
C THR A 310 -14.24 9.92 1.30
N MET A 311 -13.09 9.96 1.97
CA MET A 311 -12.74 11.03 2.88
C MET A 311 -11.27 11.35 2.70
N GLU A 312 -10.92 12.62 2.83
CA GLU A 312 -9.54 13.07 2.88
C GLU A 312 -9.24 13.61 4.28
N LEU A 313 -8.14 13.12 4.87
CA LEU A 313 -7.59 13.63 6.11
C LEU A 313 -6.36 14.48 5.81
N TYR A 314 -6.27 15.64 6.45
CA TYR A 314 -5.11 16.52 6.37
C TYR A 314 -4.54 16.73 7.77
N TYR A 315 -3.22 16.58 7.92
CA TYR A 315 -2.55 16.77 9.19
C TYR A 315 -1.12 17.31 9.01
N ASP A 316 -0.62 17.98 10.04
CA ASP A 316 0.73 18.54 10.02
C ASP A 316 1.76 17.48 10.42
N SER A 317 2.90 17.50 9.74
CA SER A 317 4.06 16.65 10.04
C SER A 317 5.28 17.54 10.32
N PRO A 318 6.11 17.26 11.35
CA PRO A 318 7.20 18.16 11.75
C PRO A 318 8.21 18.53 10.66
N VAL A 319 8.39 17.66 9.65
CA VAL A 319 9.41 17.82 8.59
C VAL A 319 8.81 18.15 7.23
N ILE A 320 7.68 17.53 6.89
CA ILE A 320 7.02 17.71 5.58
C ILE A 320 5.97 18.85 5.64
N CYS A 321 5.72 19.38 6.85
CA CYS A 321 4.81 20.47 7.19
C CYS A 321 3.32 20.15 6.96
N SER A 322 3.01 19.26 6.04
CA SER A 322 1.66 18.96 5.57
C SER A 322 1.64 17.54 5.02
N GLN A 323 0.71 16.73 5.47
CA GLN A 323 0.46 15.39 4.95
C GLN A 323 -1.03 15.20 4.71
N THR A 324 -1.33 14.38 3.71
CA THR A 324 -2.69 14.04 3.33
C THR A 324 -2.84 12.53 3.25
N VAL A 325 -3.95 12.01 3.74
CA VAL A 325 -4.33 10.61 3.60
C VAL A 325 -5.75 10.54 3.05
N ALA A 326 -5.93 9.83 1.95
CA ALA A 326 -7.23 9.62 1.33
C ALA A 326 -7.75 8.21 1.68
N LEU A 327 -9.01 8.14 2.10
CA LEU A 327 -9.70 6.94 2.55
C LEU A 327 -10.86 6.63 1.60
N GLY A 328 -11.07 5.36 1.30
CA GLY A 328 -12.19 4.88 0.50
C GLY A 328 -12.85 3.66 1.13
N SER A 329 -14.18 3.64 1.13
CA SER A 329 -14.97 2.47 1.54
C SER A 329 -16.29 2.38 0.79
N ASN A 330 -16.76 1.15 0.63
CA ASN A 330 -18.08 0.84 0.06
C ASN A 330 -19.19 0.75 1.11
N SER A 331 -18.84 0.71 2.39
CA SER A 331 -19.77 0.42 3.49
C SER A 331 -19.64 1.41 4.65
N VAL A 332 -18.46 2.00 4.83
CA VAL A 332 -18.21 2.97 5.90
C VAL A 332 -18.50 4.39 5.41
N ASN A 333 -19.60 4.97 5.88
CA ASN A 333 -19.84 6.40 5.72
C ASN A 333 -19.01 7.18 6.75
N PHE A 334 -17.80 7.60 6.38
CA PHE A 334 -16.85 8.26 7.30
C PHE A 334 -17.42 9.48 8.05
N PHE A 335 -18.42 10.16 7.48
CA PHE A 335 -19.04 11.31 8.11
C PHE A 335 -19.97 10.92 9.29
N HIS A 336 -20.59 9.74 9.23
CA HIS A 336 -21.55 9.27 10.25
C HIS A 336 -21.11 8.00 10.98
N ALA A 337 -20.02 7.37 10.55
CA ALA A 337 -19.56 6.12 11.11
C ALA A 337 -19.12 6.34 12.57
N PRO A 338 -19.45 5.40 13.48
CA PRO A 338 -18.85 5.40 14.79
C PRO A 338 -17.32 5.28 14.67
N THR A 339 -16.61 5.86 15.63
CA THR A 339 -15.17 5.66 15.76
C THR A 339 -14.88 4.74 16.94
N TYR A 340 -13.86 3.90 16.78
CA TYR A 340 -13.48 2.89 17.75
C TYR A 340 -12.08 3.21 18.27
N ASN A 341 -11.95 3.21 19.60
CA ASN A 341 -10.67 3.31 20.28
C ASN A 341 -10.24 1.89 20.64
N HIS A 342 -9.32 1.29 19.88
CA HIS A 342 -8.85 -0.09 20.06
C HIS A 342 -7.97 -0.29 21.32
N GLY A 343 -7.96 0.66 22.26
CA GLY A 343 -7.21 0.58 23.51
C GLY A 343 -5.69 0.73 23.33
N LEU A 344 -5.27 1.26 22.19
CA LEU A 344 -3.88 1.53 21.85
C LEU A 344 -3.38 2.76 22.63
N GLN A 345 -2.09 2.79 22.97
CA GLN A 345 -1.50 3.82 23.84
C GLN A 345 -0.30 4.49 23.18
N ASN A 346 0.05 5.68 23.67
CA ASN A 346 1.25 6.46 23.29
C ASN A 346 1.24 6.97 21.84
N PHE A 347 0.10 7.44 21.35
CA PHE A 347 0.02 8.10 20.05
C PHE A 347 0.56 9.54 20.09
N LEU A 348 1.20 9.93 18.99
CA LEU A 348 1.54 11.31 18.67
C LEU A 348 0.42 12.03 17.91
N TYR A 349 -0.55 11.30 17.34
CA TYR A 349 -1.71 11.92 16.69
C TYR A 349 -2.81 12.33 17.67
N ASP A 350 -3.46 13.46 17.40
CA ASP A 350 -4.53 14.01 18.24
C ASP A 350 -5.69 13.02 18.40
N ASP A 351 -6.38 13.04 19.55
CA ASP A 351 -7.54 12.16 19.78
C ASP A 351 -8.63 12.41 18.72
N MET A 352 -8.89 11.37 17.93
CA MET A 352 -9.89 11.36 16.85
C MET A 352 -11.09 10.45 17.16
N HIS A 353 -11.23 10.00 18.41
CA HIS A 353 -12.25 9.03 18.82
C HIS A 353 -13.47 9.69 19.48
N SER A 354 -13.42 10.99 19.76
CA SER A 354 -14.54 11.72 20.35
C SER A 354 -15.47 12.32 19.28
N PRO A 355 -16.78 12.45 19.55
CA PRO A 355 -17.72 13.12 18.64
C PRO A 355 -17.34 14.58 18.31
N ASP A 356 -16.58 15.25 19.18
CA ASP A 356 -16.18 16.64 18.95
C ASP A 356 -14.94 16.74 18.06
N THR A 357 -14.08 15.71 18.07
CA THR A 357 -12.76 15.73 17.42
C THR A 357 -12.65 14.82 16.20
N HIS A 358 -13.63 13.92 15.97
CA HIS A 358 -13.50 12.91 14.91
C HIS A 358 -13.44 13.48 13.48
N LEU A 359 -13.89 14.73 13.29
CA LEU A 359 -13.84 15.45 12.01
C LEU A 359 -12.78 16.56 11.97
N ASP A 360 -11.90 16.67 12.99
CA ASP A 360 -10.96 17.80 13.06
C ASP A 360 -9.96 17.80 11.92
N LEU A 361 -9.53 16.62 11.50
CA LEU A 361 -8.58 16.44 10.40
C LEU A 361 -9.27 16.21 9.05
N MET A 362 -10.60 16.17 9.01
CA MET A 362 -11.33 15.94 7.76
C MET A 362 -11.22 17.19 6.88
N HIS A 363 -10.67 16.99 5.68
CA HIS A 363 -10.55 18.02 4.65
C HIS A 363 -11.73 18.00 3.69
N ASP A 364 -12.01 16.83 3.11
CA ASP A 364 -13.03 16.64 2.08
C ASP A 364 -13.72 15.28 2.30
N PHE A 365 -14.98 15.19 1.87
CA PHE A 365 -15.79 13.99 1.95
C PHE A 365 -16.68 13.91 0.72
N ARG A 366 -16.67 12.76 0.05
CA ARG A 366 -17.57 12.49 -1.08
C ARG A 366 -18.44 11.27 -0.80
N ARG A 367 -19.71 11.41 -1.15
CA ARG A 367 -20.65 10.30 -1.24
C ARG A 367 -21.06 10.15 -2.69
N ASN A 368 -20.80 8.99 -3.29
CA ASN A 368 -21.28 8.69 -4.62
C ASN A 368 -22.77 8.29 -4.54
N ILE A 369 -23.66 9.14 -5.05
CA ILE A 369 -25.13 8.97 -4.98
C ILE A 369 -25.66 8.25 -6.21
N VAL A 370 -24.88 8.18 -7.29
CA VAL A 370 -25.27 7.48 -8.52
C VAL A 370 -25.19 5.97 -8.24
N PRO A 371 -26.29 5.22 -8.39
CA PRO A 371 -26.25 3.77 -8.34
C PRO A 371 -25.48 3.27 -9.56
N ARG A 372 -24.15 3.19 -9.46
CA ARG A 372 -23.37 2.40 -10.40
C ARG A 372 -23.55 0.96 -9.95
N GLU A 373 -24.26 0.16 -10.74
CA GLU A 373 -24.35 -1.28 -10.47
C GLU A 373 -22.92 -1.82 -10.34
N LYS A 374 -22.61 -2.39 -9.17
CA LYS A 374 -21.38 -3.15 -8.98
C LYS A 374 -21.61 -4.47 -9.69
N CYS A 375 -20.72 -4.79 -10.64
CA CYS A 375 -20.82 -6.03 -11.40
C CYS A 375 -20.75 -7.20 -10.40
N GLN A 376 -21.89 -7.84 -10.13
CA GLN A 376 -21.95 -9.11 -9.38
C GLN A 376 -21.64 -10.30 -10.29
N ASP A 377 -20.89 -10.07 -11.37
CA ASP A 377 -20.51 -11.12 -12.29
C ASP A 377 -19.23 -11.78 -11.77
N ASN A 378 -19.42 -12.80 -10.92
CA ASN A 378 -18.50 -13.93 -10.83
C ASN A 378 -18.54 -14.71 -12.15
N LYS A 379 -18.28 -14.05 -13.28
CA LYS A 379 -18.09 -14.75 -14.55
C LYS A 379 -16.78 -15.51 -14.40
N GLU A 380 -16.89 -16.83 -14.27
CA GLU A 380 -15.75 -17.73 -14.40
C GLU A 380 -15.02 -17.35 -15.68
N GLU A 381 -13.81 -16.84 -15.52
CA GLU A 381 -12.98 -16.48 -16.66
C GLU A 381 -12.75 -17.74 -17.51
N GLU A 382 -13.13 -17.71 -18.79
CA GLU A 382 -12.70 -18.75 -19.71
C GLU A 382 -11.17 -18.69 -19.78
N ILE A 383 -10.53 -19.59 -19.03
CA ILE A 383 -9.07 -19.67 -18.97
C ILE A 383 -8.59 -19.88 -20.39
N SER A 384 -7.86 -18.87 -20.90
CA SER A 384 -7.27 -18.89 -22.23
C SER A 384 -6.58 -20.24 -22.50
N ASN A 385 -6.59 -20.67 -23.75
CA ASN A 385 -5.81 -21.84 -24.14
C ASN A 385 -4.31 -21.56 -24.15
N GLU A 386 -3.91 -20.28 -24.15
CA GLU A 386 -2.53 -19.84 -24.15
C GLU A 386 -2.15 -19.18 -22.83
N GLN A 387 -1.02 -19.59 -22.28
CA GLN A 387 -0.46 -18.98 -21.08
C GLN A 387 0.20 -17.65 -21.48
N ALA A 388 -0.30 -16.52 -20.99
CA ALA A 388 0.31 -15.22 -21.26
C ALA A 388 1.48 -14.91 -20.31
N ARG A 389 1.31 -15.26 -19.03
CA ARG A 389 2.26 -14.95 -17.95
C ARG A 389 2.57 -16.20 -17.13
N SER A 390 3.75 -16.22 -16.53
CA SER A 390 4.14 -17.27 -15.59
C SER A 390 4.86 -16.63 -14.41
N ALA A 391 4.24 -16.68 -13.24
CA ALA A 391 4.79 -16.20 -11.99
C ALA A 391 4.95 -17.38 -11.02
N GLY A 392 5.94 -17.29 -10.14
CA GLY A 392 6.21 -18.28 -9.11
C GLY A 392 6.49 -17.59 -7.78
N ILE A 393 6.51 -18.38 -6.71
CA ILE A 393 6.84 -17.91 -5.37
C ILE A 393 8.01 -18.72 -4.86
N MET A 394 9.01 -18.04 -4.32
CA MET A 394 10.06 -18.64 -3.52
C MET A 394 9.86 -18.26 -2.05
N GLU A 395 9.55 -19.22 -1.20
CA GLU A 395 9.54 -19.04 0.25
C GLU A 395 10.93 -19.35 0.81
N ILE A 396 11.56 -18.34 1.40
CA ILE A 396 12.80 -18.47 2.13
C ILE A 396 12.45 -18.84 3.56
N VAL A 397 13.00 -19.94 4.06
CA VAL A 397 12.76 -20.44 5.42
C VAL A 397 14.10 -20.62 6.12
N ASN A 398 14.24 -20.01 7.29
CA ASN A 398 15.37 -20.21 8.17
C ASN A 398 14.85 -20.86 9.45
N ALA A 399 15.20 -22.13 9.65
CA ALA A 399 14.75 -22.93 10.77
C ALA A 399 15.90 -23.16 11.74
N GLU A 400 15.68 -22.81 13.00
CA GLU A 400 16.62 -22.90 14.12
C GLU A 400 16.19 -23.98 15.11
N LYS A 401 17.15 -24.41 15.93
CA LYS A 401 16.94 -25.40 17.00
C LYS A 401 16.25 -26.67 16.50
N ILE A 402 16.78 -27.21 15.41
CA ILE A 402 16.27 -28.43 14.80
C ILE A 402 16.41 -29.62 15.77
N GLY A 403 15.31 -30.36 15.97
CA GLY A 403 15.25 -31.56 16.81
C GLY A 403 15.83 -32.80 16.15
N VAL A 404 15.73 -32.90 14.82
CA VAL A 404 16.27 -34.03 14.04
C VAL A 404 17.79 -33.92 13.79
N ASN A 405 18.43 -35.05 13.50
CA ASN A 405 19.83 -35.06 13.08
C ASN A 405 20.00 -34.34 11.73
N ILE A 406 20.87 -33.33 11.71
CA ILE A 406 21.17 -32.55 10.51
C ILE A 406 22.30 -33.23 9.73
N ASP A 407 21.93 -34.24 8.94
CA ASP A 407 22.80 -34.93 7.99
C ASP A 407 22.07 -35.17 6.66
N LYS A 408 22.63 -36.01 5.78
CA LYS A 408 22.00 -36.38 4.50
C LYS A 408 20.59 -36.97 4.65
N GLY A 409 20.24 -37.53 5.81
CA GLY A 409 18.93 -38.09 6.12
C GLY A 409 17.81 -37.04 6.15
N VAL A 410 18.14 -35.76 6.32
CA VAL A 410 17.18 -34.66 6.20
C VAL A 410 16.48 -34.68 4.84
N LEU A 411 17.18 -35.03 3.76
CA LEU A 411 16.57 -35.13 2.43
C LEU A 411 15.48 -36.21 2.37
N ALA A 412 15.66 -37.34 3.05
CA ALA A 412 14.63 -38.38 3.10
C ALA A 412 13.39 -37.93 3.87
N VAL A 413 13.58 -37.12 4.92
CA VAL A 413 12.48 -36.47 5.65
C VAL A 413 11.73 -35.52 4.72
N LEU A 414 12.45 -34.65 4.01
CA LEU A 414 11.86 -33.69 3.07
C LEU A 414 11.15 -34.38 1.91
N THR A 415 11.73 -35.43 1.33
CA THR A 415 11.12 -36.28 0.30
C THR A 415 9.79 -36.84 0.78
N THR A 416 9.75 -37.40 1.99
CA THR A 416 8.50 -37.94 2.56
C THR A 416 7.43 -36.86 2.72
N VAL A 417 7.81 -35.65 3.13
CA VAL A 417 6.88 -34.52 3.28
C VAL A 417 6.33 -34.06 1.93
N VAL A 418 7.21 -33.91 0.94
CA VAL A 418 6.90 -33.51 -0.44
C VAL A 418 5.91 -34.49 -1.08
N GLU A 419 6.19 -35.80 -1.00
CA GLU A 419 5.32 -36.83 -1.55
C GLU A 419 3.96 -36.87 -0.85
N LYS A 420 3.92 -36.74 0.49
CA LYS A 420 2.67 -36.66 1.25
C LYS A 420 1.85 -35.40 0.94
N GLY A 421 2.50 -34.31 0.57
CA GLY A 421 1.85 -33.08 0.07
C GLY A 421 1.31 -33.19 -1.36
N GLY A 422 1.52 -34.34 -2.02
CA GLY A 422 1.10 -34.57 -3.41
C GLY A 422 1.95 -33.84 -4.44
N PHE A 423 3.19 -33.46 -4.10
CA PHE A 423 4.15 -32.93 -5.06
C PHE A 423 4.90 -34.08 -5.74
N THR A 424 5.25 -33.90 -7.01
CA THR A 424 5.82 -34.99 -7.83
C THR A 424 7.33 -34.85 -7.96
N LEU A 425 8.12 -35.75 -7.37
CA LEU A 425 9.57 -35.76 -7.58
C LEU A 425 9.94 -36.17 -9.01
N LEU A 426 10.89 -35.45 -9.61
CA LEU A 426 11.39 -35.73 -10.96
C LEU A 426 12.69 -36.55 -10.98
N GLY A 427 13.29 -36.81 -9.83
CA GLY A 427 14.51 -37.59 -9.70
C GLY A 427 14.94 -37.74 -8.24
N ASP A 428 16.03 -38.46 -8.03
CA ASP A 428 16.61 -38.65 -6.70
C ASP A 428 17.12 -37.32 -6.13
N PRO A 429 16.93 -37.07 -4.81
CA PRO A 429 17.48 -35.90 -4.16
C PRO A 429 19.01 -35.83 -4.31
N PHE A 430 19.51 -34.67 -4.68
CA PHE A 430 20.94 -34.41 -4.77
C PHE A 430 21.47 -33.92 -3.42
N PHE A 431 22.65 -34.41 -3.01
CA PHE A 431 23.34 -33.96 -1.80
C PHE A 431 24.84 -33.91 -2.02
N GLU A 432 25.43 -32.74 -1.76
CA GLU A 432 26.88 -32.54 -1.78
C GLU A 432 27.27 -31.62 -0.62
N ASP A 433 28.23 -32.07 0.19
CA ASP A 433 28.71 -31.42 1.41
C ASP A 433 27.60 -31.05 2.41
N ALA A 434 27.14 -29.81 2.35
CA ALA A 434 26.12 -29.22 3.23
C ALA A 434 24.93 -28.67 2.43
N PHE A 435 24.85 -28.99 1.14
CA PHE A 435 23.81 -28.54 0.23
C PHE A 435 22.98 -29.73 -0.25
N GLY A 436 21.67 -29.61 -0.14
CA GLY A 436 20.69 -30.56 -0.66
C GLY A 436 19.80 -29.91 -1.71
N PHE A 437 19.31 -30.69 -2.65
CA PHE A 437 18.40 -30.20 -3.68
C PHE A 437 17.35 -31.27 -4.03
N LEU A 438 16.07 -30.90 -3.97
CA LEU A 438 14.94 -31.72 -4.39
C LEU A 438 14.27 -31.05 -5.58
N LEU A 439 14.20 -31.76 -6.70
CA LEU A 439 13.50 -31.29 -7.89
C LEU A 439 12.11 -31.93 -7.98
N MET A 440 11.09 -31.09 -8.06
CA MET A 440 9.70 -31.47 -8.23
C MET A 440 9.19 -30.99 -9.58
N LYS A 441 8.06 -31.54 -10.04
CA LYS A 441 7.40 -31.09 -11.25
C LYS A 441 6.86 -29.66 -11.09
N GLU A 442 6.42 -29.32 -9.88
CA GLU A 442 5.80 -28.05 -9.51
C GLU A 442 6.81 -27.02 -8.97
N GLY A 443 8.06 -27.41 -8.74
CA GLY A 443 9.04 -26.55 -8.08
C GLY A 443 10.36 -27.23 -7.73
N TYR A 444 11.16 -26.59 -6.87
CA TYR A 444 12.30 -27.23 -6.21
C TYR A 444 12.42 -26.79 -4.76
N ILE A 445 13.18 -27.56 -3.98
CA ILE A 445 13.61 -27.18 -2.65
C ILE A 445 15.13 -27.23 -2.60
N ALA A 446 15.77 -26.08 -2.39
CA ALA A 446 17.19 -26.00 -2.10
C ALA A 446 17.38 -25.97 -0.58
N VAL A 447 18.34 -26.75 -0.08
CA VAL A 447 18.54 -26.98 1.36
C VAL A 447 19.99 -26.66 1.70
N ARG A 448 20.21 -25.90 2.76
CA ARG A 448 21.54 -25.59 3.29
C ARG A 448 21.60 -25.98 4.77
N LEU A 449 22.56 -26.82 5.12
CA LEU A 449 22.67 -27.43 6.44
C LEU A 449 23.82 -26.82 7.25
N TRP A 450 23.56 -26.46 8.51
CA TRP A 450 24.60 -26.09 9.48
C TRP A 450 24.47 -26.92 10.76
N PRO A 451 24.99 -28.17 10.77
CA PRO A 451 24.78 -29.11 11.87
C PRO A 451 25.23 -28.57 13.23
N ARG A 452 26.39 -27.89 13.27
CA ARG A 452 26.95 -27.30 14.51
C ARG A 452 26.05 -26.22 15.12
N ARG A 453 25.20 -25.57 14.33
CA ARG A 453 24.29 -24.50 14.79
C ARG A 453 22.87 -24.99 14.99
N LYS A 454 22.59 -26.29 14.74
CA LYS A 454 21.23 -26.82 14.66
C LYS A 454 20.33 -25.93 13.77
N TYR A 455 20.82 -25.60 12.58
CA TYR A 455 20.20 -24.64 11.68
C TYR A 455 20.07 -25.22 10.27
N ILE A 456 18.91 -24.99 9.64
CA ILE A 456 18.63 -25.34 8.25
C ILE A 456 18.05 -24.12 7.55
N GLY A 457 18.64 -23.76 6.41
CA GLY A 457 18.06 -22.81 5.46
C GLY A 457 17.40 -23.56 4.30
N LEU A 458 16.20 -23.14 3.90
CA LEU A 458 15.45 -23.71 2.79
C LEU A 458 15.04 -22.59 1.84
N ASP A 459 15.18 -22.84 0.54
CA ASP A 459 14.51 -22.05 -0.49
C ASP A 459 13.48 -22.97 -1.16
N ILE A 460 12.20 -22.77 -0.86
CA ILE A 460 11.08 -23.53 -1.42
C ILE A 460 10.55 -22.73 -2.60
N ASN A 461 10.92 -23.09 -3.82
CA ASN A 461 10.48 -22.40 -5.03
C ASN A 461 9.39 -23.20 -5.72
N LEU A 462 8.20 -22.61 -5.86
CA LEU A 462 7.07 -23.19 -6.59
C LEU A 462 6.70 -22.32 -7.79
N TRP A 463 6.58 -22.96 -8.95
CA TRP A 463 5.99 -22.38 -10.17
C TRP A 463 4.67 -23.07 -10.55
N GLY A 464 4.26 -24.07 -9.79
CA GLY A 464 2.96 -24.71 -9.85
C GLY A 464 2.45 -25.02 -8.45
N ARG A 465 1.13 -25.09 -8.26
CA ARG A 465 0.51 -25.27 -6.94
C ARG A 465 1.03 -24.27 -5.90
N THR A 466 1.23 -23.01 -6.31
CA THR A 466 1.82 -21.97 -5.46
C THR A 466 0.99 -21.68 -4.21
N TYR A 467 -0.33 -21.88 -4.26
CA TYR A 467 -1.25 -21.77 -3.13
C TYR A 467 -0.93 -22.77 -1.99
N GLU A 468 -0.22 -23.87 -2.26
CA GLU A 468 0.19 -24.86 -1.25
C GLU A 468 1.49 -24.50 -0.52
N ILE A 469 2.18 -23.41 -0.89
CA ILE A 469 3.51 -23.11 -0.34
C ILE A 469 3.51 -22.98 1.19
N LYS A 470 2.45 -22.41 1.75
CA LYS A 470 2.26 -22.26 3.21
C LYS A 470 2.07 -23.63 3.88
N ASN A 471 1.29 -24.52 3.28
CA ASN A 471 1.06 -25.88 3.78
C ASN A 471 2.34 -26.71 3.72
N LEU A 472 3.05 -26.64 2.59
CA LEU A 472 4.33 -27.33 2.40
C LEU A 472 5.37 -26.85 3.40
N LYS A 473 5.54 -25.53 3.57
CA LYS A 473 6.42 -24.93 4.59
C LYS A 473 6.08 -25.46 5.99
N THR A 474 4.81 -25.38 6.38
CA THR A 474 4.36 -25.79 7.72
C THR A 474 4.63 -27.28 7.96
N ALA A 475 4.38 -28.13 6.96
CA ALA A 475 4.67 -29.56 7.03
C ALA A 475 6.18 -29.83 7.15
N ILE A 476 7.01 -29.10 6.41
CA ILE A 476 8.48 -29.23 6.49
C ILE A 476 8.98 -28.82 7.87
N VAL A 477 8.59 -27.64 8.36
CA VAL A 477 9.05 -27.13 9.66
C VAL A 477 8.65 -28.08 10.80
N LYS A 478 7.43 -28.62 10.74
CA LYS A 478 6.96 -29.64 11.67
C LYS A 478 7.81 -30.92 11.60
N ALA A 479 8.13 -31.39 10.40
CA ALA A 479 8.94 -32.59 10.21
C ALA A 479 10.41 -32.41 10.65
N LEU A 480 10.91 -31.17 10.66
CA LEU A 480 12.24 -30.83 11.17
C LEU A 480 12.27 -30.63 12.70
N GLU A 481 11.12 -30.65 13.37
CA GLU A 481 11.03 -30.39 14.82
C GLU A 481 11.72 -29.08 15.22
N SER A 482 11.53 -28.02 14.42
CA SER A 482 12.14 -26.71 14.69
C SER A 482 11.33 -25.94 15.73
N GLU A 483 12.02 -25.40 16.74
CA GLU A 483 11.38 -24.52 17.76
C GLU A 483 11.24 -23.07 17.30
N LYS A 484 12.08 -22.62 16.36
CA LYS A 484 12.08 -21.23 15.90
C LYS A 484 12.30 -21.16 14.40
N MET A 485 11.46 -20.41 13.71
CA MET A 485 11.52 -20.26 12.27
C MET A 485 11.31 -18.80 11.88
N TYR A 486 11.97 -18.40 10.80
CA TYR A 486 11.77 -17.11 10.14
C TYR A 486 11.48 -17.38 8.67
N SER A 487 10.45 -16.75 8.11
CA SER A 487 10.13 -16.91 6.70
C SER A 487 9.68 -15.62 6.03
N TYR A 488 9.96 -15.53 4.73
CA TYR A 488 9.39 -14.52 3.84
C TYR A 488 9.32 -15.09 2.43
N LYS A 489 8.42 -14.53 1.63
CA LYS A 489 8.25 -14.89 0.22
C LYS A 489 9.00 -13.90 -0.67
N VAL A 490 9.48 -14.40 -1.80
CA VAL A 490 10.03 -13.63 -2.91
C VAL A 490 9.26 -14.03 -4.16
N VAL A 491 8.69 -13.06 -4.84
CA VAL A 491 8.00 -13.29 -6.11
C VAL A 491 9.04 -13.44 -7.20
N VAL A 492 8.97 -14.57 -7.91
CA VAL A 492 9.93 -14.98 -8.93
C VAL A 492 9.22 -15.26 -10.26
N GLY A 493 10.00 -15.45 -11.32
CA GLY A 493 9.46 -15.97 -12.58
C GLY A 493 8.96 -17.40 -12.40
N GLY A 494 7.81 -17.71 -12.99
CA GLY A 494 7.28 -19.07 -13.03
C GLY A 494 7.87 -19.89 -14.20
N MET A 495 7.37 -21.11 -14.36
CA MET A 495 7.71 -22.00 -15.48
C MET A 495 6.59 -21.98 -16.52
N PHE A 496 6.89 -21.40 -17.68
CA PHE A 496 5.98 -21.38 -18.82
C PHE A 496 5.72 -22.79 -19.32
N GLY A 497 4.45 -23.13 -19.56
CA GLY A 497 4.01 -24.46 -19.94
C GLY A 497 3.88 -25.46 -18.78
N SER A 498 3.95 -25.01 -17.51
CA SER A 498 3.73 -25.86 -16.34
C SER A 498 2.37 -26.56 -16.40
N ASN A 499 2.31 -27.88 -16.27
CA ASN A 499 1.05 -28.61 -16.44
C ASN A 499 -0.05 -28.24 -15.41
N THR A 500 0.26 -27.48 -14.36
CA THR A 500 -0.69 -27.05 -13.31
C THR A 500 -1.19 -25.62 -13.50
N TRP A 501 -0.70 -24.87 -14.49
CA TRP A 501 -0.94 -23.42 -14.56
C TRP A 501 -2.43 -23.07 -14.68
N LYS A 502 -3.22 -23.92 -15.33
CA LYS A 502 -4.67 -23.72 -15.48
C LYS A 502 -5.40 -23.95 -14.16
N GLU A 503 -5.03 -24.99 -13.42
CA GLU A 503 -5.57 -25.26 -12.10
C GLU A 503 -5.20 -24.17 -11.11
N ASP A 504 -3.96 -23.68 -11.17
CA ASP A 504 -3.48 -22.59 -10.33
C ASP A 504 -4.29 -21.31 -10.57
N LEU A 505 -4.52 -20.93 -11.84
CA LEU A 505 -5.37 -19.79 -12.21
C LEU A 505 -6.84 -19.90 -11.76
N LYS A 506 -7.32 -21.07 -11.34
CA LYS A 506 -8.65 -21.18 -10.72
C LYS A 506 -8.66 -20.80 -9.25
N ILE A 507 -7.51 -20.83 -8.59
CA ILE A 507 -7.38 -20.70 -7.13
C ILE A 507 -6.74 -19.37 -6.75
N ILE A 508 -5.75 -18.89 -7.51
CA ILE A 508 -4.99 -17.68 -7.16
C ILE A 508 -5.42 -16.46 -7.98
N GLY A 509 -5.11 -15.28 -7.47
CA GLY A 509 -5.35 -14.00 -8.16
C GLY A 509 -6.81 -13.55 -8.15
N PRO A 510 -7.08 -12.31 -8.60
CA PRO A 510 -8.41 -11.74 -8.59
C PRO A 510 -9.32 -12.50 -9.57
N LYS A 511 -10.54 -12.83 -9.13
CA LYS A 511 -11.58 -13.47 -9.98
C LYS A 511 -12.59 -12.48 -10.55
N MET A 512 -12.71 -11.32 -9.92
CA MET A 512 -13.66 -10.29 -10.33
C MET A 512 -12.98 -9.35 -11.32
N LYS A 513 -13.68 -9.08 -12.42
CA LYS A 513 -13.17 -8.35 -13.59
C LYS A 513 -13.44 -6.84 -13.54
N GLN A 514 -14.49 -6.41 -12.86
CA GLN A 514 -14.93 -5.01 -12.89
C GLN A 514 -15.61 -4.60 -11.59
N LEU A 515 -15.26 -3.41 -11.09
CA LEU A 515 -15.75 -2.90 -9.81
C LEU A 515 -17.05 -2.10 -9.94
N ARG A 516 -17.26 -1.38 -11.07
CA ARG A 516 -18.44 -0.54 -11.37
C ARG A 516 -18.59 -0.34 -12.89
N ASN A 517 -19.83 -0.10 -13.35
CA ASN A 517 -20.26 0.15 -14.74
C ASN A 517 -20.21 -1.05 -15.68
N CYS A 518 -21.28 -1.84 -15.72
CA CYS A 518 -21.49 -3.01 -16.59
C CYS A 518 -21.53 -2.73 -18.11
N GLU A 519 -21.11 -1.55 -18.57
CA GLU A 519 -21.02 -1.28 -20.01
C GLU A 519 -19.73 -1.90 -20.57
N GLU A 520 -19.84 -2.56 -21.73
CA GLU A 520 -18.72 -3.17 -22.43
C GLU A 520 -17.70 -2.09 -22.83
N ASP A 521 -16.48 -2.17 -22.29
CA ASP A 521 -15.43 -1.23 -22.65
C ASP A 521 -15.05 -1.35 -24.14
N ILE A 522 -15.05 -0.19 -24.80
CA ILE A 522 -14.43 0.00 -26.10
C ILE A 522 -12.93 -0.16 -25.91
N VAL A 523 -12.39 -1.26 -26.42
CA VAL A 523 -10.95 -1.58 -26.41
C VAL A 523 -10.14 -0.40 -27.00
N LEU A 524 -9.51 0.39 -26.13
CA LEU A 524 -8.50 1.37 -26.52
C LEU A 524 -7.22 0.59 -26.89
N THR A 525 -7.06 0.35 -28.18
CA THR A 525 -5.86 -0.25 -28.78
C THR A 525 -4.70 0.75 -28.77
N GLY A 526 -4.09 0.96 -27.61
CA GLY A 526 -2.79 1.62 -27.48
C GLY A 526 -1.67 0.60 -27.68
N SER A 527 -0.95 0.65 -28.81
CA SER A 527 0.21 -0.21 -29.01
C SER A 527 1.38 0.27 -28.15
N LEU A 528 1.71 -0.46 -27.08
CA LEU A 528 3.01 -0.32 -26.44
C LEU A 528 4.11 -0.69 -27.46
N ASP A 529 5.07 0.21 -27.66
CA ASP A 529 6.23 -0.04 -28.50
C ASP A 529 7.10 -1.13 -27.85
N TRP A 530 7.00 -2.35 -28.37
CA TRP A 530 7.75 -3.54 -27.96
C TRP A 530 9.27 -3.28 -27.87
N LYS A 531 9.81 -2.34 -28.66
CA LYS A 531 11.24 -1.99 -28.60
C LYS A 531 11.63 -1.28 -27.30
N PHE A 532 10.71 -0.57 -26.65
CA PHE A 532 10.97 0.13 -25.40
C PHE A 532 10.91 -0.81 -24.19
N ALA A 533 9.94 -1.74 -24.16
CA ALA A 533 9.81 -2.72 -23.07
C ALA A 533 10.95 -3.76 -23.06
N SER A 534 11.46 -4.12 -24.24
CA SER A 534 12.57 -5.08 -24.38
C SER A 534 13.94 -4.47 -24.03
N SER A 535 14.15 -3.16 -24.23
CA SER A 535 15.39 -2.49 -23.81
C SER A 535 15.50 -2.36 -22.29
N VAL A 536 14.40 -2.07 -21.59
CA VAL A 536 14.39 -1.95 -20.12
C VAL A 536 14.62 -3.32 -19.46
N SER A 537 14.01 -4.38 -20.01
CA SER A 537 14.19 -5.75 -19.49
C SER A 537 15.60 -6.31 -19.70
N ALA A 538 16.29 -5.91 -20.77
CA ALA A 538 17.62 -6.41 -21.10
C ALA A 538 18.74 -5.72 -20.30
N GLU A 539 18.57 -4.44 -19.93
CA GLU A 539 19.58 -3.69 -19.18
C GLU A 539 19.60 -4.05 -17.68
N GLU A 540 18.49 -4.52 -17.10
CA GLU A 540 18.41 -4.91 -15.69
C GLU A 540 18.89 -6.34 -15.40
N ILE A 541 18.92 -7.24 -16.38
CA ILE A 541 19.30 -8.66 -16.18
C ILE A 541 20.82 -8.87 -16.18
N ILE A 542 21.57 -7.99 -16.85
CA ILE A 542 23.01 -8.16 -17.09
C ILE A 542 23.90 -7.94 -15.84
N PRO A 543 23.59 -7.07 -14.86
CA PRO A 543 24.45 -6.89 -13.70
C PRO A 543 24.34 -8.00 -12.64
N VAL A 544 23.25 -8.79 -12.64
CA VAL A 544 22.93 -9.74 -11.56
C VAL A 544 23.81 -11.00 -11.58
N THR A 545 24.56 -11.26 -12.66
CA THR A 545 25.25 -12.55 -12.88
C THR A 545 26.78 -12.53 -12.76
N MET A 546 27.40 -11.45 -12.30
CA MET A 546 28.87 -11.39 -12.18
C MET A 546 29.36 -11.27 -10.74
N THR A 547 29.36 -12.41 -10.03
CA THR A 547 30.31 -12.66 -8.93
C THR A 547 30.90 -14.06 -9.12
N ASP A 548 32.22 -14.19 -8.95
CA ASP A 548 33.03 -15.34 -9.40
C ASP A 548 32.80 -16.67 -8.63
N THR A 549 31.65 -16.86 -7.98
CA THR A 549 31.33 -18.08 -7.21
C THR A 549 29.86 -18.49 -7.28
N VAL A 550 29.12 -18.13 -8.35
CA VAL A 550 27.74 -18.59 -8.54
C VAL A 550 27.66 -19.69 -9.59
N VAL A 551 27.21 -20.88 -9.18
CA VAL A 551 26.71 -21.91 -10.10
C VAL A 551 25.26 -21.58 -10.41
N ALA A 552 24.99 -20.97 -11.57
CA ALA A 552 23.64 -20.78 -12.07
C ALA A 552 23.17 -22.06 -12.79
N ILE A 553 22.16 -22.73 -12.26
CA ILE A 553 21.45 -23.79 -12.98
C ILE A 553 20.26 -23.13 -13.68
N VAL A 554 20.40 -22.88 -14.98
CA VAL A 554 19.33 -22.35 -15.82
C VAL A 554 18.58 -23.53 -16.45
N PHE A 555 17.34 -23.76 -16.03
CA PHE A 555 16.45 -24.71 -16.68
C PHE A 555 15.74 -24.02 -17.86
N CYS A 556 16.32 -24.11 -19.06
CA CYS A 556 15.64 -23.68 -20.28
C CYS A 556 14.87 -24.87 -20.88
N ALA A 557 13.55 -24.84 -20.86
CA ALA A 557 12.72 -25.72 -21.67
C ALA A 557 12.56 -25.12 -23.07
N LEU A 558 13.29 -25.65 -24.06
CA LEU A 558 13.06 -25.34 -25.47
C LEU A 558 11.84 -26.14 -25.95
N ARG A 559 10.84 -25.45 -26.50
CA ARG A 559 9.71 -26.08 -27.20
C ARG A 559 10.20 -26.63 -28.54
N VAL A 560 10.83 -27.80 -28.52
CA VAL A 560 11.12 -28.55 -29.75
C VAL A 560 9.89 -29.40 -30.05
N GLN A 561 9.13 -29.03 -31.08
CA GLN A 561 8.16 -29.96 -31.67
C GLN A 561 8.91 -31.25 -32.01
N SER A 562 8.47 -32.35 -31.40
CA SER A 562 8.96 -33.72 -31.58
C SER A 562 10.45 -33.98 -31.26
N ALA A 563 10.77 -34.22 -29.99
CA ALA A 563 11.58 -35.36 -29.51
C ALA A 563 12.02 -35.13 -28.04
N GLN A 564 11.78 -36.12 -27.17
CA GLN A 564 12.28 -36.13 -25.79
C GLN A 564 13.81 -36.28 -25.77
N TYR A 565 14.55 -35.25 -25.36
CA TYR A 565 15.85 -35.36 -24.70
C TYR A 565 16.10 -34.18 -23.76
N LEU A 566 16.36 -34.45 -22.49
CA LEU A 566 17.01 -33.53 -21.55
C LEU A 566 18.52 -33.53 -21.86
N MET A 567 19.08 -32.40 -22.29
CA MET A 567 20.54 -32.24 -22.37
C MET A 567 21.02 -31.23 -21.35
N ALA A 568 21.90 -31.68 -20.44
CA ALA A 568 22.73 -30.81 -19.62
C ALA A 568 23.93 -30.33 -20.46
N SER A 569 24.02 -29.03 -20.76
CA SER A 569 25.21 -28.47 -21.40
C SER A 569 26.23 -28.06 -20.32
N ARG A 570 27.43 -28.62 -20.42
CA ARG A 570 28.58 -28.33 -19.55
C ARG A 570 29.50 -27.37 -20.29
N GLN A 571 29.41 -26.06 -20.03
CA GLN A 571 30.42 -25.11 -20.53
C GLN A 571 31.51 -24.92 -19.48
N ARG A 572 32.72 -25.43 -19.77
CA ARG A 572 33.96 -25.04 -19.10
C ARG A 572 34.39 -23.66 -19.64
N LYS A 573 34.57 -22.67 -18.75
CA LYS A 573 35.16 -21.37 -19.10
C LYS A 573 36.69 -21.46 -19.17
N ARG A 574 37.27 -20.78 -20.17
CA ARG A 574 38.53 -20.05 -20.04
C ARG A 574 38.19 -18.61 -19.67
#